data_AF-A0A7C7GM32-F1
#
_entry.id   AF-A0A7C7GM32-F1
#
_cell.length_a   1.000
_cell.length_b   1.000
_cell.length_c   1.000
_cell.angle_alpha   90.00
_cell.angle_beta   90.00
_cell.angle_gamma   90.00
#
_symmetry.space_group_name_H-M   'P 1'
#
loop_
_entity.id
_entity.type
_entity.pdbx_description
1 polymer ?
#
loop_
_entity_poly.entity_id
_entity_poly.type
_entity_poly.pdbx_seq_one_letter_code
_entity_poly.pdbx_strand_id
1 'polypeptide(L)'
;MSKTKIEHISEAFDYLRVSGLTSEPTPAENSKALTRLEDMMNTFQSRNICSAYVFETTPNFNTDSEVDDAFNEAIATCLAMRLAPSFGIQLNADIKLLARAGLSNWSARAGKTNQIQPSRRQPRGSGNNFRFSNWSRFYRGDDNAPISCSTFDLKFEETDFFGVDFTNYLLEGATIASYTVDSTNGVDVLNDVQDGNVINLECKGSASGYQTVTITVTTSTGRINPQVVNFNIT
;
A
#
# COMPACT_ATOMS: atom_id res chain seq x y z
N MET A 1 -9.00 17.21 5.90
CA MET A 1 -7.62 17.34 6.43
C MET A 1 -7.41 16.06 7.19
N SER A 2 -6.38 15.30 6.84
CA SER A 2 -6.09 14.02 7.49
C SER A 2 -5.88 14.20 8.99
N LYS A 3 -6.33 13.20 9.75
CA LYS A 3 -6.23 13.18 11.20
C LYS A 3 -4.85 12.80 11.65
N THR A 4 -4.40 13.39 12.76
CA THR A 4 -3.15 12.96 13.42
C THR A 4 -3.30 11.58 14.06
N LYS A 5 -2.18 10.88 14.29
CA LYS A 5 -2.19 9.56 14.93
C LYS A 5 -2.84 9.60 16.33
N ILE A 6 -2.64 10.68 17.08
CA ILE A 6 -3.27 10.87 18.39
C ILE A 6 -4.79 11.04 18.30
N GLU A 7 -5.31 11.68 17.26
CA GLU A 7 -6.76 11.83 17.07
C GLU A 7 -7.44 10.48 16.87
N HIS A 8 -6.86 9.61 16.03
CA HIS A 8 -7.35 8.23 15.86
C HIS A 8 -7.37 7.43 17.17
N ILE A 9 -6.33 7.60 17.99
CA ILE A 9 -6.23 6.94 19.30
C ILE A 9 -7.30 7.48 20.25
N SER A 10 -7.48 8.81 20.29
CA SER A 10 -8.49 9.44 21.14
C SER A 10 -9.91 8.99 20.77
N GLU A 11 -10.21 8.91 19.48
CA GLU A 11 -11.51 8.44 18.98
C GLU A 11 -11.73 6.94 19.30
N ALA A 12 -10.68 6.12 19.20
CA ALA A 12 -10.75 4.72 19.61
C ALA A 12 -11.07 4.57 21.11
N PHE A 13 -10.49 5.40 21.97
CA PHE A 13 -10.82 5.42 23.40
C PHE A 13 -12.24 5.92 23.67
N ASP A 14 -12.78 6.83 22.86
CA ASP A 14 -14.17 7.26 22.98
C ASP A 14 -15.15 6.11 22.67
N TYR A 15 -14.87 5.26 21.67
CA TYR A 15 -15.66 4.05 21.45
C TYR A 15 -15.55 3.04 22.61
N LEU A 16 -14.39 2.93 23.24
CA LEU A 16 -14.21 2.10 24.44
C LEU A 16 -14.98 2.67 25.64
N ARG A 17 -15.04 3.99 25.78
CA ARG A 17 -15.80 4.68 26.84
C ARG A 17 -17.28 4.39 26.73
N VAL A 18 -17.83 4.46 25.51
CA VAL A 18 -19.22 4.06 25.25
C VAL A 18 -19.50 2.60 25.67
N SER A 19 -18.49 1.73 25.57
CA SER A 19 -18.60 0.32 25.99
C SER A 19 -18.29 0.05 27.47
N GLY A 20 -18.03 1.09 28.26
CA GLY A 20 -17.86 0.98 29.72
C GLY A 20 -16.46 1.29 30.25
N LEU A 21 -15.51 1.73 29.43
CA LEU A 21 -14.22 2.23 29.93
C LEU A 21 -14.40 3.64 30.54
N THR A 22 -14.45 3.77 31.85
CA THR A 22 -14.72 5.07 32.50
C THR A 22 -13.47 5.89 32.79
N SER A 23 -12.28 5.30 32.69
CA SER A 23 -11.01 6.00 32.95
C SER A 23 -10.53 6.77 31.73
N GLU A 24 -9.87 7.90 31.96
CA GLU A 24 -9.08 8.56 30.93
C GLU A 24 -7.83 7.73 30.62
N PRO A 25 -7.40 7.70 29.34
CA PRO A 25 -6.23 6.93 28.96
C PRO A 25 -4.97 7.51 29.60
N THR A 26 -4.20 6.64 30.25
CA THR A 26 -2.89 7.02 30.78
C THR A 26 -1.87 7.22 29.64
N PRO A 27 -0.81 8.00 29.85
CA PRO A 27 0.23 8.18 28.83
C PRO A 27 0.88 6.87 28.35
N ALA A 28 0.97 5.88 29.25
CA ALA A 28 1.49 4.55 28.92
C ALA A 28 0.51 3.71 28.09
N GLU A 29 -0.79 3.95 28.20
CA GLU A 29 -1.80 3.32 27.35
C GLU A 29 -1.83 3.96 25.96
N ASN A 30 -1.62 5.27 25.86
CA ASN A 30 -1.49 5.95 24.58
C ASN A 30 -0.31 5.43 23.77
N SER A 31 0.86 5.22 24.37
CA SER A 31 2.03 4.67 23.65
C SER A 31 1.81 3.22 23.18
N LYS A 32 1.15 2.40 24.01
CA LYS A 32 0.71 1.05 23.61
C LYS A 32 -0.31 1.10 22.47
N ALA A 33 -1.27 2.02 22.53
CA ALA A 33 -2.28 2.20 21.50
C ALA A 33 -1.66 2.65 20.18
N LEU A 34 -0.67 3.53 20.21
CA LEU A 34 0.09 3.94 19.03
C LEU A 34 0.81 2.74 18.40
N THR A 35 1.50 1.93 19.20
CA THR A 35 2.16 0.70 18.70
C THR A 35 1.14 -0.26 18.08
N ARG A 36 -0.04 -0.41 18.70
CA ARG A 36 -1.13 -1.25 18.16
C ARG A 36 -1.76 -0.69 16.89
N LEU A 37 -1.80 0.62 16.74
CA LEU A 37 -2.27 1.28 15.52
C LEU A 37 -1.28 1.00 14.37
N GLU A 38 0.03 1.13 14.60
CA GLU A 38 1.07 0.79 13.62
C GLU A 38 1.03 -0.68 13.23
N ASP A 39 0.95 -1.60 14.21
CA ASP A 39 0.77 -3.04 13.96
C ASP A 39 -0.49 -3.31 13.13
N MET A 40 -1.57 -2.59 13.41
CA MET A 40 -2.83 -2.73 12.68
C MET A 40 -2.69 -2.29 11.23
N MET A 41 -2.10 -1.12 10.99
CA MET A 41 -1.89 -0.61 9.64
C MET A 41 -0.94 -1.52 8.84
N ASN A 42 0.12 -2.04 9.47
CA ASN A 42 0.98 -3.05 8.86
C ASN A 42 0.23 -4.32 8.45
N THR A 43 -0.72 -4.78 9.29
CA THR A 43 -1.55 -5.96 8.95
C THR A 43 -2.55 -5.70 7.82
N PHE A 44 -2.92 -4.44 7.58
CA PHE A 44 -3.77 -4.07 6.44
C PHE A 44 -2.96 -4.00 5.15
N GLN A 45 -1.77 -3.41 5.20
CA GLN A 45 -0.85 -3.37 4.07
C GLN A 45 -0.46 -4.78 3.60
N SER A 46 -0.19 -5.72 4.52
CA SER A 46 0.12 -7.11 4.17
C SER A 46 -1.04 -7.86 3.49
N ARG A 47 -2.27 -7.36 3.64
CA ARG A 47 -3.47 -7.88 2.96
C ARG A 47 -3.81 -7.13 1.68
N ASN A 48 -2.90 -6.29 1.17
CA ASN A 48 -3.10 -5.40 0.04
C ASN A 48 -4.27 -4.41 0.22
N ILE A 49 -4.61 -4.05 1.47
CA ILE A 49 -5.49 -2.92 1.74
C ILE A 49 -4.60 -1.69 1.75
N CYS A 50 -4.42 -1.09 0.58
CA CYS A 50 -3.51 0.02 0.40
C CYS A 50 -4.11 1.31 0.96
N SER A 51 -3.33 1.96 1.80
CA SER A 51 -3.65 3.23 2.44
C SER A 51 -2.43 4.13 2.36
N ALA A 52 -2.64 5.44 2.23
CA ALA A 52 -1.58 6.45 2.30
C ALA A 52 -1.03 6.63 3.74
N TYR A 53 -1.12 5.61 4.59
CA TYR A 53 -0.72 5.70 5.99
C TYR A 53 0.80 5.83 6.12
N VAL A 54 1.26 6.84 6.86
CA VAL A 54 2.70 7.08 7.08
C VAL A 54 3.24 6.20 8.20
N PHE A 55 4.07 5.23 7.81
CA PHE A 55 4.84 4.41 8.74
C PHE A 55 6.13 5.12 9.16
N GLU A 56 6.42 5.11 10.46
CA GLU A 56 7.64 5.68 11.03
C GLU A 56 8.40 4.59 11.78
N THR A 57 9.74 4.62 11.74
CA THR A 57 10.60 3.72 12.54
C THR A 57 10.39 3.93 14.04
N THR A 58 10.15 5.18 14.45
CA THR A 58 9.77 5.56 15.81
C THR A 58 8.46 6.35 15.74
N PRO A 59 7.32 5.71 16.02
CA PRO A 59 6.00 6.32 15.91
C PRO A 59 5.87 7.55 16.81
N ASN A 60 5.39 8.66 16.25
CA ASN A 60 5.10 9.88 16.99
C ASN A 60 3.59 10.17 16.99
N PHE A 61 3.07 10.67 18.11
CA PHE A 61 1.66 10.98 18.30
C PHE A 61 1.15 12.11 17.40
N ASN A 62 1.99 13.12 17.18
CA ASN A 62 1.60 14.35 16.48
C ASN A 62 1.79 14.26 14.96
N THR A 63 2.37 13.17 14.46
CA THR A 63 2.50 12.97 13.02
C THR A 63 1.11 12.78 12.41
N ASP A 64 0.91 13.39 11.25
CA ASP A 64 -0.27 13.14 10.43
C ASP A 64 -0.28 11.68 9.98
N SER A 65 -1.47 11.07 9.96
CA SER A 65 -1.62 9.73 9.42
C SER A 65 -1.68 9.71 7.89
N GLU A 66 -1.97 10.85 7.24
CA GLU A 66 -2.20 10.99 5.79
C GLU A 66 -3.31 10.07 5.23
N VAL A 67 -4.11 9.45 6.10
CA VAL A 67 -5.23 8.62 5.68
C VAL A 67 -6.37 9.51 5.18
N ASP A 68 -7.02 9.07 4.10
CA ASP A 68 -8.22 9.71 3.57
C ASP A 68 -9.33 9.76 4.64
N ASP A 69 -10.03 10.89 4.68
CA ASP A 69 -11.04 11.19 5.70
C ASP A 69 -12.17 10.15 5.72
N ALA A 70 -12.42 9.50 4.58
CA ALA A 70 -13.39 8.42 4.43
C ALA A 70 -13.07 7.16 5.25
N PHE A 71 -11.81 6.94 5.65
CA PHE A 71 -11.38 5.74 6.38
C PHE A 71 -11.10 5.98 7.86
N ASN A 72 -11.17 7.22 8.33
CA ASN A 72 -10.86 7.59 9.72
C ASN A 72 -11.72 6.80 10.74
N GLU A 73 -13.03 6.71 10.50
CA GLU A 73 -13.95 5.96 11.36
C GLU A 73 -13.64 4.45 11.38
N ALA A 74 -13.23 3.90 10.23
CA ALA A 74 -12.86 2.49 10.12
C ALA A 74 -11.59 2.18 10.92
N ILE A 75 -10.60 3.09 10.92
CA ILE A 75 -9.38 2.97 11.73
C ILE A 75 -9.72 3.02 13.21
N ALA A 76 -10.45 4.04 13.66
CA ALA A 76 -10.75 4.24 15.08
C ALA A 76 -11.53 3.04 15.66
N THR A 77 -12.55 2.55 14.95
CA THR A 77 -13.34 1.40 15.42
C THR A 77 -12.61 0.07 15.34
N CYS A 78 -11.74 -0.15 14.33
CA CYS A 78 -10.88 -1.32 14.28
C CYS A 78 -9.82 -1.31 15.39
N LEU A 79 -9.25 -0.14 15.70
CA LEU A 79 -8.31 0.03 16.79
C LEU A 79 -8.99 -0.24 18.14
N ALA A 80 -10.19 0.31 18.36
CA ALA A 80 -10.98 0.04 19.56
C ALA A 80 -11.21 -1.47 19.76
N MET A 81 -11.55 -2.21 18.69
CA MET A 81 -11.69 -3.67 18.73
C MET A 81 -10.41 -4.40 19.15
N ARG A 82 -9.24 -3.90 18.78
CA ARG A 82 -7.94 -4.50 19.16
C ARG A 82 -7.53 -4.15 20.58
N LEU A 83 -7.93 -2.99 21.09
CA LEU A 83 -7.62 -2.52 22.45
C LEU A 83 -8.57 -3.08 23.51
N ALA A 84 -9.84 -3.35 23.18
CA ALA A 84 -10.82 -3.83 24.16
C ALA A 84 -10.37 -5.06 24.99
N PRO A 85 -9.72 -6.09 24.39
CA PRO A 85 -9.24 -7.24 25.15
C PRO A 85 -8.18 -6.91 26.20
N SER A 86 -7.32 -5.90 25.99
CA SER A 86 -6.32 -5.50 26.99
C SER A 86 -6.92 -4.85 28.23
N PHE A 87 -8.14 -4.32 28.12
CA PHE A 87 -8.89 -3.77 29.24
C PHE A 87 -9.89 -4.76 29.84
N GLY A 88 -10.00 -5.98 29.28
CA GLY A 88 -10.98 -6.98 29.73
C GLY A 88 -12.43 -6.61 29.45
N ILE A 89 -12.67 -5.65 28.54
CA ILE A 89 -14.01 -5.14 28.21
C ILE A 89 -14.49 -5.78 26.91
N GLN A 90 -15.80 -6.03 26.82
CA GLN A 90 -16.43 -6.40 25.56
C GLN A 90 -17.08 -5.18 24.92
N LEU A 91 -16.71 -4.90 23.67
CA LEU A 91 -17.37 -3.86 22.88
C LEU A 91 -18.82 -4.21 22.56
N ASN A 92 -19.66 -3.17 22.51
CA ASN A 92 -21.04 -3.25 22.04
C ASN A 92 -21.11 -3.88 20.63
N ALA A 93 -22.19 -4.62 20.37
CA ALA A 93 -22.47 -5.24 19.08
C ALA A 93 -22.54 -4.21 17.93
N ASP A 94 -23.09 -3.03 18.19
CA ASP A 94 -23.20 -1.97 17.17
C ASP A 94 -21.82 -1.47 16.71
N ILE A 95 -20.87 -1.30 17.63
CA ILE A 95 -19.50 -0.87 17.29
C ILE A 95 -18.78 -1.96 16.49
N LYS A 96 -19.01 -3.23 16.81
CA LYS A 96 -18.47 -4.35 16.02
C LYS A 96 -19.05 -4.39 14.61
N LEU A 97 -20.34 -4.05 14.45
CA LEU A 97 -20.99 -3.96 13.14
C LEU A 97 -20.41 -2.80 12.33
N LEU A 98 -20.24 -1.64 12.96
CA LEU A 98 -19.65 -0.44 12.36
C LEU A 98 -18.22 -0.72 11.89
N ALA A 99 -17.38 -1.32 12.75
CA ALA A 99 -16.02 -1.67 12.38
C ALA A 99 -15.95 -2.64 11.19
N ARG A 100 -16.86 -3.62 11.13
CA ARG A 100 -16.99 -4.53 9.99
C ARG A 100 -17.40 -3.80 8.71
N ALA A 101 -18.39 -2.91 8.80
CA ALA A 101 -18.86 -2.14 7.66
C ALA A 101 -17.78 -1.19 7.13
N GLY A 102 -17.10 -0.47 8.03
CA GLY A 102 -15.98 0.42 7.70
C GLY A 102 -14.83 -0.31 7.01
N LEU A 103 -14.36 -1.43 7.60
CA LEU A 103 -13.30 -2.24 7.00
C LEU A 103 -13.73 -2.86 5.65
N SER A 104 -14.99 -3.29 5.52
CA SER A 104 -15.51 -3.81 4.25
C SER A 104 -15.50 -2.73 3.16
N ASN A 105 -15.96 -1.51 3.48
CA ASN A 105 -15.94 -0.38 2.54
C ASN A 105 -14.51 -0.03 2.14
N TRP A 106 -13.60 0.06 3.11
CA TRP A 106 -12.19 0.32 2.85
C TRP A 106 -11.57 -0.73 1.92
N SER A 107 -11.76 -2.02 2.23
CA SER A 107 -11.25 -3.10 1.40
C SER A 107 -11.84 -3.10 -0.01
N ALA A 108 -13.12 -2.73 -0.17
CA ALA A 108 -13.77 -2.65 -1.47
C ALA A 108 -13.25 -1.48 -2.31
N ARG A 109 -12.88 -0.36 -1.69
CA ARG A 109 -12.27 0.78 -2.38
C ARG A 109 -10.80 0.57 -2.71
N ALA A 110 -10.05 -0.05 -1.81
CA ALA A 110 -8.64 -0.38 -2.03
C ALA A 110 -8.48 -1.51 -3.05
N GLY A 111 -9.42 -2.46 -3.09
CA GLY A 111 -9.40 -3.58 -4.01
C GLY A 111 -9.71 -3.17 -5.45
N LYS A 112 -8.68 -2.97 -6.26
CA LYS A 112 -8.83 -2.97 -7.72
C LYS A 112 -8.90 -4.42 -8.21
N THR A 113 -10.04 -4.82 -8.75
CA THR A 113 -10.20 -6.18 -9.28
C THR A 113 -9.65 -6.26 -10.69
N ASN A 114 -8.73 -7.20 -10.92
CA ASN A 114 -8.25 -7.47 -12.27
C ASN A 114 -9.39 -8.04 -13.12
N GLN A 115 -9.56 -7.50 -14.32
CA GLN A 115 -10.45 -8.11 -15.30
C GLN A 115 -9.83 -9.44 -15.73
N ILE A 116 -10.60 -10.52 -15.64
CA ILE A 116 -10.16 -11.82 -16.14
C ILE A 116 -10.27 -11.80 -17.66
N GLN A 117 -9.18 -12.15 -18.34
CA GLN A 117 -9.25 -12.29 -19.80
C GLN A 117 -10.25 -13.39 -20.20
N PRO A 118 -11.09 -13.14 -21.21
CA PRO A 118 -11.91 -14.19 -21.78
C PRO A 118 -11.03 -15.33 -22.29
N SER A 119 -11.50 -16.58 -22.17
CA SER A 119 -10.72 -17.74 -22.57
C SER A 119 -10.32 -17.65 -24.06
N ARG A 120 -9.16 -18.21 -24.42
CA ARG A 120 -8.65 -18.21 -25.81
C ARG A 120 -9.63 -18.78 -26.85
N ARG A 121 -10.63 -19.56 -26.41
CA ARG A 121 -11.64 -20.19 -27.28
C ARG A 121 -12.98 -19.44 -27.31
N GLN A 122 -13.10 -18.29 -26.67
CA GLN A 122 -14.36 -17.56 -26.62
C GLN A 122 -14.74 -17.03 -28.02
N PRO A 123 -15.94 -17.37 -28.54
CA PRO A 123 -16.38 -16.90 -29.84
C PRO A 123 -16.66 -15.39 -29.83
N ARG A 124 -16.37 -14.72 -30.96
CA ARG A 124 -16.52 -13.26 -31.13
C ARG A 124 -17.96 -12.74 -31.20
N GLY A 125 -18.97 -13.61 -31.31
CA GLY A 125 -20.37 -13.23 -31.50
C GLY A 125 -20.65 -12.54 -32.85
N SER A 126 -21.76 -12.88 -33.50
CA SER A 126 -22.14 -12.29 -34.79
C SER A 126 -22.62 -10.83 -34.69
N GLY A 127 -22.92 -10.33 -33.49
CA GLY A 127 -23.28 -8.93 -33.24
C GLY A 127 -22.09 -7.95 -33.27
N ASN A 128 -20.86 -8.44 -33.49
CA ASN A 128 -19.63 -7.67 -33.43
C ASN A 128 -19.24 -6.91 -34.73
N ASN A 129 -20.11 -6.03 -35.24
CA ASN A 129 -19.96 -5.14 -36.41
C ASN A 129 -18.72 -4.19 -36.59
N PHE A 130 -17.72 -4.09 -35.69
CA PHE A 130 -16.55 -3.20 -35.92
C PHE A 130 -15.50 -4.00 -36.70
N ARG A 131 -15.35 -3.69 -37.99
CA ARG A 131 -14.55 -4.46 -38.95
C ARG A 131 -13.07 -4.11 -39.01
N PHE A 132 -12.67 -2.96 -38.46
CA PHE A 132 -11.30 -2.44 -38.52
C PHE A 132 -10.42 -2.88 -37.34
N SER A 133 -11.03 -3.36 -36.26
CA SER A 133 -10.33 -3.98 -35.13
C SER A 133 -10.92 -5.36 -34.88
N ASN A 134 -10.62 -6.29 -35.80
CA ASN A 134 -11.13 -7.65 -35.78
C ASN A 134 -10.71 -8.45 -34.53
N TRP A 135 -9.75 -7.95 -33.76
CA TRP A 135 -9.17 -8.64 -32.61
C TRP A 135 -9.43 -7.94 -31.27
N SER A 136 -9.97 -6.70 -31.23
CA SER A 136 -10.09 -5.92 -29.98
C SER A 136 -11.49 -5.88 -29.37
N ARG A 137 -12.54 -6.34 -30.06
CA ARG A 137 -13.92 -5.98 -29.66
C ARG A 137 -14.42 -6.61 -28.33
N PHE A 138 -13.68 -7.56 -27.74
CA PHE A 138 -13.87 -8.02 -26.35
C PHE A 138 -12.58 -8.10 -25.53
N TYR A 139 -11.45 -7.75 -26.14
CA TYR A 139 -10.15 -7.76 -25.48
C TYR A 139 -9.81 -6.29 -25.26
N ARG A 140 -10.20 -5.76 -24.10
CA ARG A 140 -9.58 -4.53 -23.61
C ARG A 140 -8.10 -4.83 -23.41
N GLY A 141 -7.25 -3.83 -23.66
CA GLY A 141 -5.87 -3.92 -23.19
C GLY A 141 -5.88 -4.16 -21.70
N ASP A 142 -4.87 -4.88 -21.20
CA ASP A 142 -4.77 -5.19 -19.79
C ASP A 142 -4.55 -3.88 -19.01
N ASP A 143 -5.62 -3.29 -18.47
CA ASP A 143 -5.53 -2.37 -17.34
C ASP A 143 -5.15 -3.22 -16.14
N ASN A 144 -3.86 -3.52 -16.04
CA ASN A 144 -3.31 -4.21 -14.90
C ASN A 144 -3.45 -3.30 -13.69
N ALA A 145 -4.25 -3.70 -12.71
CA ALA A 145 -4.30 -2.99 -11.45
C ALA A 145 -2.95 -3.11 -10.72
N PRO A 146 -2.57 -2.13 -9.89
CA PRO A 146 -1.45 -2.29 -8.97
C PRO A 146 -1.58 -3.60 -8.20
N ILE A 147 -0.55 -4.44 -8.29
CA ILE A 147 -0.53 -5.79 -7.72
C ILE A 147 -0.31 -5.73 -6.20
N SER A 148 0.29 -4.65 -5.72
CA SER A 148 0.73 -4.46 -4.34
C SER A 148 0.67 -2.99 -3.94
N CYS A 149 0.61 -2.70 -2.65
CA CYS A 149 0.69 -1.33 -2.14
C CYS A 149 2.06 -0.66 -2.35
N SER A 150 3.09 -1.44 -2.70
CA SER A 150 4.41 -0.95 -3.09
C SER A 150 4.52 -0.64 -4.59
N THR A 151 3.42 -0.70 -5.33
CA THR A 151 3.39 -0.27 -6.74
C THR A 151 3.35 1.25 -6.77
N PHE A 152 4.33 1.86 -7.45
CA PHE A 152 4.38 3.31 -7.65
C PHE A 152 3.43 3.74 -8.76
N ASP A 153 2.69 4.82 -8.56
CA ASP A 153 1.87 5.44 -9.61
C ASP A 153 2.70 6.53 -10.32
N LEU A 154 2.68 6.52 -11.66
CA LEU A 154 3.38 7.51 -12.50
C LEU A 154 2.43 7.92 -13.63
N LYS A 155 2.34 9.20 -14.01
CA LYS A 155 1.51 9.57 -15.17
C LYS A 155 2.26 9.39 -16.48
N PHE A 156 1.51 9.19 -17.56
CA PHE A 156 2.08 9.19 -18.92
C PHE A 156 2.90 10.47 -19.17
N GLU A 157 4.13 10.31 -19.65
CA GLU A 157 5.13 11.37 -19.88
C GLU A 157 5.61 12.15 -18.66
N GLU A 158 5.18 11.81 -17.44
CA GLU A 158 5.71 12.36 -16.21
C GLU A 158 7.07 11.74 -15.88
N THR A 159 7.98 12.57 -15.40
CA THR A 159 9.28 12.16 -14.85
C THR A 159 9.22 12.36 -13.34
N ASP A 160 9.52 11.31 -12.58
CA ASP A 160 9.56 11.37 -11.12
C ASP A 160 10.70 10.50 -10.55
N PHE A 161 11.01 10.73 -9.27
CA PHE A 161 12.13 10.11 -8.56
C PHE A 161 11.63 9.05 -7.57
N PHE A 162 12.20 7.85 -7.67
CA PHE A 162 11.82 6.71 -6.83
C PHE A 162 13.04 6.15 -6.11
N GLY A 163 12.99 6.09 -4.78
CA GLY A 163 14.03 5.48 -3.95
C GLY A 163 13.67 4.05 -3.55
N VAL A 164 14.55 3.10 -3.82
CA VAL A 164 14.42 1.70 -3.38
C VAL A 164 15.48 1.39 -2.34
N ASP A 165 15.04 1.09 -1.11
CA ASP A 165 15.93 0.78 0.01
C ASP A 165 16.24 -0.72 0.09
N PHE A 166 17.53 -1.06 0.15
CA PHE A 166 18.03 -2.42 0.31
C PHE A 166 18.55 -2.73 1.72
N THR A 167 18.34 -1.83 2.70
CA THR A 167 18.86 -1.99 4.07
C THR A 167 18.45 -3.32 4.71
N ASN A 168 17.21 -3.78 4.50
CA ASN A 168 16.74 -5.07 5.03
C ASN A 168 17.43 -6.29 4.39
N TYR A 169 17.95 -6.15 3.16
CA TYR A 169 18.64 -7.22 2.45
C TYR A 169 20.13 -7.29 2.80
N LEU A 170 20.74 -6.15 3.16
CA LEU A 170 22.14 -6.04 3.52
C LEU A 170 22.37 -6.53 4.96
N LEU A 171 22.97 -7.70 5.12
CA LEU A 171 23.37 -8.25 6.42
C LEU A 171 24.61 -7.56 6.98
N GLU A 172 24.65 -7.32 8.30
CA GLU A 172 25.80 -6.94 9.14
C GLU A 172 26.99 -6.27 8.41
N GLY A 173 26.78 -5.05 7.89
CA GLY A 173 27.85 -4.23 7.32
C GLY A 173 28.21 -4.54 5.86
N ALA A 174 27.45 -5.40 5.18
CA ALA A 174 27.56 -5.58 3.74
C ALA A 174 27.11 -4.30 3.00
N THR A 175 27.88 -3.91 1.99
CA THR A 175 27.56 -2.80 1.10
C THR A 175 27.21 -3.32 -0.30
N ILE A 176 26.52 -2.49 -1.07
CA ILE A 176 26.26 -2.73 -2.49
C ILE A 176 27.59 -2.59 -3.24
N ALA A 177 28.02 -3.65 -3.92
CA ALA A 177 29.26 -3.65 -4.71
C ALA A 177 29.01 -3.21 -6.16
N SER A 178 27.91 -3.67 -6.75
CA SER A 178 27.45 -3.25 -8.07
C SER A 178 25.94 -3.51 -8.20
N TYR A 179 25.28 -2.76 -9.07
CA TYR A 179 23.88 -2.99 -9.41
C TYR A 179 23.66 -2.83 -10.91
N THR A 180 22.58 -3.42 -11.41
CA THR A 180 22.12 -3.28 -12.80
C THR A 180 20.62 -3.02 -12.78
N VAL A 181 20.16 -2.14 -13.66
CA VAL A 181 18.74 -1.74 -13.76
C VAL A 181 18.24 -2.10 -15.14
N ASP A 182 17.30 -3.03 -15.19
CA ASP A 182 16.64 -3.45 -16.42
C ASP A 182 15.19 -2.96 -16.41
N SER A 183 14.80 -2.17 -17.41
CA SER A 183 13.42 -1.70 -17.55
C SER A 183 12.63 -2.50 -18.60
N THR A 184 11.32 -2.64 -18.36
CA THR A 184 10.39 -3.25 -19.32
C THR A 184 9.82 -2.18 -20.26
N ASN A 185 9.36 -2.58 -21.46
CA ASN A 185 8.77 -1.71 -22.48
C ASN A 185 7.59 -0.86 -21.95
N GLY A 186 7.89 0.29 -21.35
CA GLY A 186 6.91 1.25 -20.85
C GLY A 186 7.38 2.15 -19.70
N VAL A 187 8.52 1.83 -19.05
CA VAL A 187 9.21 2.76 -18.15
C VAL A 187 10.62 3.00 -18.70
N ASP A 188 10.94 4.26 -18.96
CA ASP A 188 12.27 4.67 -19.37
C ASP A 188 13.02 5.16 -18.14
N VAL A 189 14.10 4.47 -17.76
CA VAL A 189 14.99 4.92 -16.68
C VAL A 189 15.97 5.92 -17.30
N LEU A 190 15.86 7.19 -16.92
CA LEU A 190 16.68 8.27 -17.46
C LEU A 190 18.02 8.38 -16.74
N ASN A 191 17.99 8.19 -15.42
CA ASN A 191 19.15 8.26 -14.56
C ASN A 191 18.97 7.34 -13.35
N ASP A 192 20.07 6.80 -12.86
CA ASP A 192 20.11 5.95 -11.68
C ASP A 192 21.34 6.33 -10.85
N VAL A 193 21.13 6.57 -9.55
CA VAL A 193 22.19 6.97 -8.63
C VAL A 193 22.06 6.15 -7.35
N GLN A 194 23.16 5.52 -6.95
CA GLN A 194 23.26 4.89 -5.64
C GLN A 194 23.67 5.93 -4.59
N ASP A 195 22.87 6.07 -3.53
CA ASP A 195 23.21 6.83 -2.34
C ASP A 195 23.18 5.91 -1.10
N GLY A 196 24.35 5.49 -0.65
CA GLY A 196 24.49 4.50 0.42
C GLY A 196 23.84 3.15 0.08
N ASN A 197 22.77 2.81 0.80
CA ASN A 197 22.00 1.57 0.67
C ASN A 197 20.72 1.73 -0.18
N VAL A 198 20.45 2.94 -0.66
CA VAL A 198 19.26 3.26 -1.45
C VAL A 198 19.68 3.49 -2.89
N ILE A 199 18.92 2.91 -3.83
CA ILE A 199 19.08 3.17 -5.26
C ILE A 199 17.95 4.11 -5.66
N ASN A 200 18.31 5.32 -6.08
CA ASN A 200 17.38 6.33 -6.57
C ASN A 200 17.30 6.24 -8.09
N LEU A 201 16.09 6.06 -8.60
CA LEU A 201 15.77 5.97 -10.01
C LEU A 201 15.00 7.21 -10.46
N GLU A 202 15.43 7.82 -11.55
CA GLU A 202 14.66 8.81 -12.29
C GLU A 202 13.97 8.09 -13.44
N CYS A 203 12.65 7.92 -13.33
CA CYS A 203 11.84 7.15 -14.25
C CYS A 203 10.87 8.06 -15.01
N LYS A 204 10.70 7.80 -16.31
CA LYS A 204 9.68 8.41 -17.16
C LYS A 204 8.68 7.38 -17.67
N GLY A 205 7.39 7.68 -17.58
CA GLY A 205 6.33 6.82 -18.11
C GLY A 205 6.22 6.93 -19.63
N SER A 206 6.52 5.87 -20.37
CA SER A 206 6.50 5.84 -21.84
C SER A 206 5.33 5.05 -22.44
N ALA A 207 4.68 4.16 -21.67
CA ALA A 207 3.46 3.47 -22.08
C ALA A 207 2.50 3.27 -20.91
N SER A 208 1.21 3.52 -21.13
CA SER A 208 0.16 3.32 -20.11
C SER A 208 0.02 1.85 -19.72
N GLY A 209 -0.24 1.58 -18.44
CA GLY A 209 -0.44 0.25 -17.88
C GLY A 209 0.62 -0.14 -16.86
N TYR A 210 0.55 -1.37 -16.38
CA TYR A 210 1.52 -1.89 -15.40
C TYR A 210 2.83 -2.24 -16.08
N GLN A 211 3.92 -1.75 -15.49
CA GLN A 211 5.27 -1.95 -15.95
C GLN A 211 6.18 -2.31 -14.78
N THR A 212 7.31 -2.95 -15.10
CA THR A 212 8.26 -3.39 -14.09
C THR A 212 9.66 -2.91 -14.41
N VAL A 213 10.39 -2.51 -13.38
CA VAL A 213 11.83 -2.28 -13.43
C VAL A 213 12.48 -3.29 -12.49
N THR A 214 13.42 -4.07 -13.00
CA THR A 214 14.15 -5.04 -12.19
C THR A 214 15.51 -4.46 -11.83
N ILE A 215 15.77 -4.33 -10.54
CA ILE A 215 17.06 -3.91 -10.01
C ILE A 215 17.77 -5.16 -9.50
N THR A 216 18.87 -5.54 -10.14
CA THR A 216 19.68 -6.67 -9.70
C THR A 216 20.90 -6.14 -8.94
N VAL A 217 20.90 -6.33 -7.62
CA VAL A 217 21.98 -5.87 -6.72
C VAL A 217 22.94 -7.02 -6.41
N THR A 218 24.24 -6.74 -6.52
CA THR A 218 25.33 -7.63 -6.09
C THR A 218 26.00 -7.04 -4.86
N THR A 219 26.03 -7.79 -3.76
CA THR A 219 26.66 -7.35 -2.50
C THR A 219 28.17 -7.59 -2.50
N SER A 220 28.90 -6.94 -1.58
CA SER A 220 30.32 -7.21 -1.32
C SER A 220 30.63 -8.67 -0.95
N THR A 221 29.63 -9.40 -0.46
CA THR A 221 29.69 -10.84 -0.16
C THR A 221 29.39 -11.74 -1.36
N GLY A 222 29.13 -11.16 -2.54
CA GLY A 222 28.85 -11.88 -3.78
C GLY A 222 27.41 -12.42 -3.91
N ARG A 223 26.48 -11.98 -3.05
CA ARG A 223 25.07 -12.37 -3.15
C ARG A 223 24.36 -11.51 -4.18
N ILE A 224 23.57 -12.15 -5.04
CA ILE A 224 22.80 -11.50 -6.10
C ILE A 224 21.32 -11.54 -5.72
N ASN A 225 20.66 -10.39 -5.72
CA ASN A 225 19.21 -10.29 -5.48
C ASN A 225 18.53 -9.46 -6.57
N PRO A 226 17.67 -10.09 -7.40
CA PRO A 226 16.79 -9.37 -8.31
C PRO A 226 15.56 -8.86 -7.54
N GLN A 227 15.46 -7.55 -7.36
CA GLN A 227 14.28 -6.90 -6.80
C GLN A 227 13.46 -6.27 -7.92
N VAL A 228 12.18 -6.66 -8.00
CA VAL A 228 11.24 -6.10 -8.97
C VAL A 228 10.52 -4.92 -8.35
N VAL A 229 10.60 -3.77 -9.01
CA VAL A 229 9.88 -2.55 -8.71
C VAL A 229 8.71 -2.43 -9.67
N ASN A 230 7.52 -2.22 -9.11
CA ASN A 230 6.28 -2.20 -9.84
C ASN A 230 5.85 -0.75 -10.08
N PHE A 231 5.52 -0.42 -11.32
CA PHE A 231 4.96 0.86 -11.72
C PHE A 231 3.58 0.67 -12.32
N ASN A 232 2.66 1.56 -11.99
CA ASN A 232 1.35 1.68 -12.60
C ASN A 232 1.29 3.02 -13.33
N ILE A 233 1.35 2.98 -14.67
CA ILE A 233 1.35 4.19 -15.48
C ILE A 233 -0.08 4.52 -15.89
N THR A 234 -0.59 5.67 -15.43
CA THR A 234 -1.95 6.15 -15.73
C THR A 234 -1.98 7.29 -16.73
#